data_AF-A0A645EIL0-F1
#
_entry.id   AF-A0A645EIL0-F1
#
_cell.length_a   1.000
_cell.length_b   1.000
_cell.length_c   1.000
_cell.angle_alpha   90.00
_cell.angle_beta   90.00
_cell.angle_gamma   90.00
#
_symmetry.space_group_name_H-M   'P 1'
#
loop_
_entity.id
_entity.type
_entity.pdbx_description
1 polymer ?
#
loop_
_entity_poly.entity_id
_entity_poly.type
_entity_poly.pdbx_seq_one_letter_code
_entity_poly.pdbx_strand_id
1 'polypeptide(L)'
;MTADDTGAGNSIVVTDSGTSNFAAALLGSLTAGLDAKLTIDGQSLTRSSNTITIDGVTYTANQTTTDDVTVAVTQDTDGVYELISNFVDAYNTLLATINDAVDENADSDYPPLTDDQKEEMTDDEIEDWEAKAKVGLLENDSTLSTFLSDLRSALIDSVSEQTSTLASIGITSGTYDEDGTLYIDEDTLTEAIASDPEAIMELFTQQATSKSSSGVSLAGTSVVRTLNSSDLSTRYKEEGIAYRFYDIIQKNISTIRDSAGNKGTLLEKAGTEGDASETDNTLSTLLDKYEEEIEEEEDRLDEFEENLYTKYTTLETYINTMNSQLSSLSSLTSSE
;
A
#
# COMPACT_ATOMS: atom_id res chain seq x y z
N MET A 1 44.29 21.87 -21.89
CA MET A 1 43.94 21.53 -20.50
C MET A 1 43.06 22.63 -19.97
N THR A 2 41.98 22.29 -19.29
CA THR A 2 41.03 23.24 -18.69
C THR A 2 40.77 22.77 -17.27
N ALA A 3 40.62 23.70 -16.33
CA ALA A 3 40.19 23.33 -14.98
C ALA A 3 38.74 22.84 -15.04
N ASP A 4 38.41 21.86 -14.20
CA ASP A 4 37.04 21.33 -14.11
C ASP A 4 36.11 22.30 -13.35
N ASP A 5 36.68 23.14 -12.47
CA ASP A 5 35.98 24.14 -11.68
C ASP A 5 36.30 25.58 -12.13
N THR A 6 35.30 26.46 -12.06
CA THR A 6 35.45 27.90 -12.34
C THR A 6 36.06 28.65 -11.15
N GLY A 7 36.42 29.92 -11.35
CA GLY A 7 36.93 30.81 -10.30
C GLY A 7 38.43 31.12 -10.43
N ALA A 8 38.83 32.26 -9.87
CA ALA A 8 40.21 32.76 -9.96
C ALA A 8 41.23 31.87 -9.22
N GLY A 9 40.78 31.15 -8.20
CA GLY A 9 41.62 30.22 -7.43
C GLY A 9 41.93 28.90 -8.15
N ASN A 10 41.13 28.51 -9.14
CA ASN A 10 41.18 27.17 -9.75
C ASN A 10 42.07 27.14 -11.01
N SER A 11 43.27 27.70 -10.88
CA SER A 11 44.22 27.79 -12.00
C SER A 11 45.08 26.52 -12.11
N ILE A 12 45.25 26.01 -13.33
CA ILE A 12 46.19 24.91 -13.61
C ILE A 12 47.62 25.45 -13.59
N VAL A 13 48.44 24.96 -12.67
CA VAL A 13 49.87 25.26 -12.59
C VAL A 13 50.65 24.07 -13.12
N VAL A 14 51.44 24.29 -14.17
CA VAL A 14 52.36 23.30 -14.73
C VAL A 14 53.78 23.77 -14.50
N THR A 15 54.61 22.94 -13.88
CA THR A 15 56.01 23.23 -13.57
C THR A 15 56.93 22.23 -14.27
N ASP A 16 57.95 22.73 -14.97
CA ASP A 16 59.06 21.91 -15.47
C ASP A 16 60.07 21.68 -14.33
N SER A 17 60.51 20.45 -14.13
CA SER A 17 61.48 20.08 -13.07
C SER A 17 62.94 20.34 -13.44
N GLY A 18 63.21 20.97 -14.59
CA GLY A 18 64.54 21.30 -15.10
C GLY A 18 64.64 22.75 -15.59
N THR A 19 65.76 23.13 -16.23
CA THR A 19 65.98 24.48 -16.78
C THR A 19 65.26 24.74 -18.12
N SER A 20 64.51 23.76 -18.62
CA SER A 20 63.78 23.82 -19.89
C SER A 20 62.44 24.52 -19.72
N ASN A 21 61.99 25.23 -20.76
CA ASN A 21 60.70 25.94 -20.78
C ASN A 21 59.69 25.23 -21.72
N PHE A 22 59.67 23.90 -21.68
CA PHE A 22 58.93 23.08 -22.65
C PHE A 22 57.42 23.16 -22.41
N ALA A 23 56.99 23.09 -21.14
CA ALA A 23 55.58 23.17 -20.78
C ALA A 23 54.96 24.50 -21.22
N ALA A 24 55.64 25.63 -21.00
CA ALA A 24 55.13 26.95 -21.41
C ALA A 24 55.09 27.12 -22.94
N ALA A 25 56.06 26.55 -23.67
CA ALA A 25 56.11 26.62 -25.13
C ALA A 25 55.02 25.75 -25.80
N LEU A 26 54.65 24.62 -25.18
CA LEU A 26 53.62 23.70 -25.70
C LEU A 26 52.18 24.15 -25.39
N LEU A 27 51.95 24.73 -24.20
CA LEU A 27 50.59 25.01 -23.70
C LEU A 27 50.01 26.36 -24.15
N GLY A 28 50.81 27.25 -24.73
CA GLY A 28 50.33 28.52 -25.27
C GLY A 28 49.83 29.49 -24.19
N SER A 29 48.91 30.40 -24.55
CA SER A 29 48.37 31.41 -23.64
C SER A 29 47.30 30.83 -22.71
N LEU A 30 47.46 31.03 -21.40
CA LEU A 30 46.46 30.67 -20.40
C LEU A 30 45.38 31.76 -20.30
N THR A 31 44.11 31.33 -20.24
CA THR A 31 43.01 32.18 -19.78
C THR A 31 42.83 31.93 -18.30
N ALA A 32 42.99 32.98 -17.47
CA ALA A 32 42.76 32.85 -16.04
C ALA A 32 41.27 32.62 -15.75
N GLY A 33 40.96 31.76 -14.78
CA GLY A 33 39.63 31.70 -14.21
C GLY A 33 39.26 33.05 -13.59
N LEU A 34 37.99 33.40 -13.64
CA LEU A 34 37.45 34.60 -13.00
C LEU A 34 36.38 34.19 -12.00
N ASP A 35 36.36 34.87 -10.86
CA ASP A 35 35.26 34.72 -9.89
C ASP A 35 34.02 35.46 -10.40
N ALA A 36 32.86 34.85 -10.19
CA ALA A 36 31.56 35.49 -10.35
C ALA A 36 31.41 36.62 -9.32
N LYS A 37 30.92 37.78 -9.78
CA LYS A 37 30.59 38.92 -8.95
C LYS A 37 29.10 39.20 -9.07
N LEU A 38 28.38 39.12 -7.97
CA LEU A 38 26.94 39.33 -7.91
C LEU A 38 26.62 40.43 -6.90
N THR A 39 25.51 41.12 -7.11
CA THR A 39 24.92 42.00 -6.11
C THR A 39 23.49 41.53 -5.85
N ILE A 40 23.22 41.13 -4.62
CA ILE A 40 21.90 40.62 -4.19
C ILE A 40 21.46 41.51 -3.01
N ASP A 41 20.30 42.15 -3.13
CA ASP A 41 19.76 43.10 -2.16
C ASP A 41 20.77 44.17 -1.70
N GLY A 42 21.56 44.67 -2.66
CA GLY A 42 22.59 45.69 -2.41
C GLY A 42 23.89 45.18 -1.77
N GLN A 43 23.95 43.91 -1.39
CA GLN A 43 25.17 43.28 -0.88
C GLN A 43 26.00 42.71 -2.03
N SER A 44 27.29 43.02 -2.08
CA SER A 44 28.22 42.50 -3.10
C SER A 44 28.81 41.17 -2.67
N LEU A 45 28.74 40.17 -3.55
CA LEU A 45 29.28 38.83 -3.34
C LEU A 45 30.28 38.48 -4.45
N THR A 46 31.38 37.85 -4.05
CA THR A 46 32.34 37.21 -4.96
C THR A 46 32.34 35.72 -4.72
N ARG A 47 32.25 34.90 -5.78
CA ARG A 47 32.23 33.44 -5.70
C ARG A 47 33.03 32.81 -6.83
N SER A 48 33.62 31.65 -6.57
CA SER A 48 34.32 30.87 -7.60
C SER A 48 33.35 30.22 -8.60
N SER A 49 32.08 30.00 -8.24
CA SER A 49 31.04 29.40 -9.09
C SER A 49 29.99 30.43 -9.53
N ASN A 50 29.44 30.21 -10.72
CA ASN A 50 28.27 30.94 -11.23
C ASN A 50 26.95 30.47 -10.59
N THR A 51 26.96 29.32 -9.92
CA THR A 51 25.82 28.83 -9.13
C THR A 51 26.10 29.05 -7.66
N ILE A 52 25.20 29.75 -6.99
CA ILE A 52 25.29 30.10 -5.57
C ILE A 52 23.94 29.89 -4.91
N THR A 53 23.95 29.27 -3.73
CA THR A 53 22.78 29.19 -2.85
C THR A 53 22.92 30.23 -1.73
N ILE A 54 21.87 31.01 -1.50
CA ILE A 54 21.75 31.99 -0.42
C ILE A 54 20.35 31.86 0.16
N ASP A 55 20.25 31.71 1.48
CA ASP A 55 18.97 31.66 2.21
C ASP A 55 17.97 30.65 1.60
N GLY A 56 18.48 29.51 1.13
CA GLY A 56 17.67 28.44 0.51
C GLY A 56 17.35 28.64 -0.97
N VAL A 57 17.64 29.80 -1.56
CA VAL A 57 17.45 30.08 -2.99
C VAL A 57 18.74 29.85 -3.76
N THR A 58 18.68 29.00 -4.79
CA THR A 58 19.80 28.77 -5.71
C THR A 58 19.72 29.71 -6.91
N TYR A 59 20.69 30.61 -7.01
CA TYR A 59 20.87 31.51 -8.14
C TYR A 59 21.90 30.92 -9.11
N THR A 60 21.60 30.99 -10.40
CA THR A 60 22.57 30.67 -11.46
C THR A 60 22.77 31.89 -12.33
N ALA A 61 23.97 32.49 -12.26
CA ALA A 61 24.35 33.64 -13.07
C ALA A 61 24.72 33.18 -14.49
N ASN A 62 23.76 33.31 -15.41
CA ASN A 62 23.95 32.93 -16.81
C ASN A 62 24.65 34.02 -17.62
N GLN A 63 24.44 35.29 -17.26
CA GLN A 63 25.00 36.43 -17.97
C GLN A 63 25.05 37.67 -17.07
N THR A 64 25.91 38.63 -17.41
CA THR A 64 25.95 39.93 -16.73
C THR A 64 24.70 40.74 -17.08
N THR A 65 24.01 41.25 -16.06
CA THR A 65 22.83 42.09 -16.21
C THR A 65 23.25 43.56 -16.35
N THR A 66 22.51 44.35 -17.13
CA THR A 66 22.69 45.81 -17.26
C THR A 66 21.76 46.60 -16.36
N ASP A 67 20.60 46.02 -16.05
CA ASP A 67 19.57 46.55 -15.17
C ASP A 67 19.33 45.56 -14.02
N ASP A 68 18.70 46.03 -12.96
CA ASP A 68 18.34 45.19 -11.80
C ASP A 68 17.31 44.13 -12.21
N VAL A 69 17.53 42.89 -11.76
CA VAL A 69 16.60 41.77 -11.97
C VAL A 69 15.89 41.47 -10.66
N THR A 70 14.56 41.46 -10.70
CA THR A 70 13.74 41.06 -9.54
C THR A 70 13.47 39.56 -9.57
N VAL A 71 13.85 38.88 -8.49
CA VAL A 71 13.46 37.49 -8.23
C VAL A 71 12.41 37.52 -7.14
N ALA A 72 11.25 36.93 -7.40
CA ALA A 72 10.17 36.80 -6.42
C ALA A 72 10.07 35.35 -5.96
N VAL A 73 9.95 35.16 -4.65
CA VAL A 73 9.57 33.89 -4.05
C VAL A 73 8.11 34.02 -3.67
N THR A 74 7.26 33.22 -4.31
CA THR A 74 5.83 33.14 -4.03
C THR A 74 5.50 31.75 -3.54
N GLN A 75 4.44 31.65 -2.75
CA GLN A 75 3.91 30.37 -2.34
C GLN A 75 3.29 29.64 -3.53
N ASP A 76 3.51 28.33 -3.59
CA ASP A 76 2.93 27.45 -4.59
C ASP A 76 1.61 26.85 -4.05
N THR A 77 0.54 27.63 -4.16
CA THR A 77 -0.80 27.20 -3.73
C THR A 77 -1.33 26.04 -4.57
N ASP A 78 -1.02 26.05 -5.86
CA ASP A 78 -1.48 25.06 -6.83
C ASP A 78 -0.86 23.70 -6.54
N GLY A 79 0.45 23.65 -6.24
CA GLY A 79 1.12 22.42 -5.85
C GLY A 79 0.55 21.80 -4.56
N VAL A 80 0.19 22.62 -3.57
CA VAL A 80 -0.45 22.13 -2.33
C VAL A 80 -1.86 21.61 -2.62
N TYR A 81 -2.64 22.32 -3.43
CA TYR A 81 -3.97 21.88 -3.85
C TYR A 81 -3.91 20.53 -4.58
N GLU A 82 -3.00 20.38 -5.54
CA GLU A 82 -2.84 19.14 -6.31
C GLU A 82 -2.47 17.96 -5.41
N LEU A 83 -1.60 18.14 -4.41
CA LEU A 83 -1.25 17.11 -3.44
C LEU A 83 -2.47 16.66 -2.62
N ILE A 84 -3.29 17.60 -2.15
CA ILE A 84 -4.48 17.31 -1.36
C ILE A 84 -5.56 16.65 -2.22
N SER A 85 -5.76 17.13 -3.45
CA SER A 85 -6.70 16.51 -4.41
C SER A 85 -6.32 15.07 -4.70
N ASN A 86 -5.05 14.81 -5.02
CA ASN A 86 -4.55 13.46 -5.27
C ASN A 86 -4.72 12.53 -4.05
N PHE A 87 -4.55 13.06 -2.84
CA PHE A 87 -4.80 12.30 -1.61
C PHE A 87 -6.28 11.91 -1.49
N VAL A 88 -7.21 12.85 -1.73
CA VAL A 88 -8.65 12.60 -1.71
C VAL A 88 -9.06 11.59 -2.77
N ASP A 89 -8.53 11.70 -3.99
CA ASP A 89 -8.81 10.77 -5.08
C ASP A 89 -8.30 9.35 -4.76
N ALA A 90 -7.09 9.24 -4.22
CA ALA A 90 -6.53 7.96 -3.78
C ALA A 90 -7.35 7.33 -2.65
N TYR A 91 -7.79 8.13 -1.67
CA TYR A 91 -8.67 7.67 -0.60
C TYR A 91 -10.01 7.16 -1.15
N ASN A 92 -10.67 7.95 -2.00
CA ASN A 92 -11.97 7.59 -2.58
C ASN A 92 -11.88 6.32 -3.44
N THR A 93 -10.78 6.16 -4.20
CA THR A 93 -10.53 4.96 -4.99
C THR A 93 -10.37 3.73 -4.11
N LEU A 94 -9.57 3.83 -3.05
CA LEU A 94 -9.37 2.75 -2.08
C LEU A 94 -10.68 2.40 -1.37
N LEU A 95 -11.45 3.41 -0.98
CA LEU A 95 -12.75 3.29 -0.33
C LEU A 95 -13.73 2.50 -1.21
N ALA A 96 -13.91 2.93 -2.45
CA ALA A 96 -14.77 2.25 -3.42
C ALA A 96 -14.34 0.80 -3.63
N THR A 97 -13.03 0.57 -3.86
CA THR A 97 -12.50 -0.78 -4.10
C THR A 97 -12.80 -1.74 -2.95
N ILE A 98 -12.66 -1.28 -1.70
CA ILE A 98 -12.90 -2.13 -0.54
C ILE A 98 -14.40 -2.28 -0.26
N ASN A 99 -15.21 -1.22 -0.34
CA ASN A 99 -16.66 -1.32 -0.15
C ASN A 99 -17.28 -2.24 -1.20
N ASP A 100 -16.93 -2.08 -2.48
CA ASP A 100 -17.40 -2.96 -3.56
C ASP A 100 -17.12 -4.43 -3.20
N ALA A 101 -15.92 -4.74 -2.73
CA ALA A 101 -15.55 -6.10 -2.35
C ALA A 101 -16.28 -6.64 -1.10
N VAL A 102 -16.60 -5.80 -0.11
CA VAL A 102 -17.26 -6.25 1.14
C VAL A 102 -18.79 -6.20 1.09
N ASP A 103 -19.35 -5.42 0.17
CA ASP A 103 -20.80 -5.25 -0.02
C ASP A 103 -21.34 -6.13 -1.16
N GLU A 104 -20.47 -6.72 -1.98
CA GLU A 104 -20.84 -7.77 -2.93
C GLU A 104 -21.57 -8.92 -2.24
N ASN A 105 -22.67 -9.39 -2.83
CA ASN A 105 -23.38 -10.56 -2.36
C ASN A 105 -22.92 -11.81 -3.12
N ALA A 106 -22.55 -12.86 -2.38
CA ALA A 106 -22.19 -14.13 -2.98
C ALA A 106 -23.34 -14.69 -3.84
N ASP A 107 -23.03 -15.08 -5.07
CA ASP A 107 -24.01 -15.68 -5.97
C ASP A 107 -24.11 -17.18 -5.70
N SER A 108 -25.15 -17.57 -4.95
CA SER A 108 -25.39 -18.96 -4.57
C SER A 108 -25.65 -19.90 -5.76
N ASP A 109 -25.96 -19.36 -6.94
CA ASP A 109 -26.20 -20.16 -8.14
C ASP A 109 -24.87 -20.64 -8.79
N TYR A 110 -23.73 -20.08 -8.38
CA TYR A 110 -22.40 -20.41 -8.93
C TYR A 110 -21.44 -20.90 -7.83
N PRO A 111 -21.65 -22.11 -7.27
CA PRO A 111 -20.68 -22.73 -6.38
C PRO A 111 -19.36 -23.03 -7.10
N PRO A 112 -18.24 -23.23 -6.38
CA PRO A 112 -17.00 -23.71 -6.98
C PRO A 112 -17.21 -25.00 -7.77
N LEU A 113 -16.65 -25.06 -8.98
CA LEU A 113 -16.74 -26.24 -9.85
C LEU A 113 -15.87 -27.37 -9.33
N THR A 114 -16.40 -28.60 -9.37
CA THR A 114 -15.60 -29.82 -9.19
C THR A 114 -14.74 -30.10 -10.41
N ASP A 115 -13.70 -30.91 -10.26
CA ASP A 115 -12.83 -31.28 -11.38
C ASP A 115 -13.62 -31.98 -12.51
N ASP A 116 -14.53 -32.90 -12.16
CA ASP A 116 -15.44 -33.54 -13.13
C ASP A 116 -16.28 -32.52 -13.92
N GLN A 117 -16.81 -31.49 -13.24
CA GLN A 117 -17.59 -30.44 -13.91
C GLN A 117 -16.72 -29.61 -14.86
N LYS A 118 -15.48 -29.31 -14.46
CA LYS A 118 -14.52 -28.60 -15.30
C LYS A 118 -14.17 -29.40 -16.55
N GLU A 119 -14.00 -30.71 -16.46
CA GLU A 119 -13.72 -31.58 -17.62
C GLU A 119 -14.86 -31.58 -18.66
N GLU A 120 -16.09 -31.31 -18.24
CA GLU A 120 -17.28 -31.23 -19.10
C GLU A 120 -17.52 -29.85 -19.72
N MET A 121 -16.75 -28.83 -19.33
CA MET A 121 -16.91 -27.42 -19.74
C MET A 121 -15.78 -26.95 -20.64
N THR A 122 -16.02 -25.89 -21.41
CA THR A 122 -14.95 -25.19 -22.15
C THR A 122 -14.20 -24.22 -21.25
N ASP A 123 -12.95 -23.88 -21.59
CA ASP A 123 -12.13 -22.94 -20.83
C ASP A 123 -12.84 -21.59 -20.59
N ASP A 124 -13.52 -21.06 -21.62
CA ASP A 124 -14.28 -19.80 -21.51
C ASP A 124 -15.47 -19.94 -20.52
N GLU A 125 -16.17 -21.08 -20.52
CA GLU A 125 -17.28 -21.33 -19.59
C GLU A 125 -16.76 -21.49 -18.14
N ILE A 126 -15.59 -22.11 -17.97
CA ILE A 126 -14.94 -22.23 -16.66
C ILE A 126 -14.55 -20.85 -16.15
N GLU A 127 -13.93 -20.02 -16.99
CA GLU A 127 -13.51 -18.66 -16.62
C GLU A 127 -14.72 -17.80 -16.20
N ASP A 128 -15.78 -17.79 -17.01
CA ASP A 128 -17.02 -17.05 -16.71
C ASP A 128 -17.70 -17.56 -15.43
N TRP A 129 -17.68 -18.87 -15.18
CA TRP A 129 -18.24 -19.47 -13.97
C TRP A 129 -17.40 -19.13 -12.74
N GLU A 130 -16.08 -19.31 -12.80
CA GLU A 130 -15.18 -18.99 -11.70
C GLU A 130 -15.21 -17.50 -11.36
N ALA A 131 -15.37 -16.62 -12.35
CA ALA A 131 -15.54 -15.19 -12.11
C ALA A 131 -16.78 -14.91 -11.24
N LYS A 132 -17.90 -15.59 -11.50
CA LYS A 132 -19.12 -15.48 -10.69
C LYS A 132 -18.99 -16.15 -9.34
N ALA A 133 -18.35 -17.31 -9.27
CA ALA A 133 -18.10 -18.02 -8.03
C ALA A 133 -17.18 -17.24 -7.07
N LYS A 134 -16.37 -16.30 -7.60
CA LYS A 134 -15.51 -15.41 -6.82
C LYS A 134 -16.20 -14.14 -6.32
N VAL A 135 -17.41 -13.82 -6.80
CA VAL A 135 -18.19 -12.67 -6.31
C VAL A 135 -18.57 -12.88 -4.86
N GLY A 136 -18.42 -11.84 -4.03
CA GLY A 136 -18.78 -11.90 -2.61
C GLY A 136 -17.84 -12.76 -1.75
N LEU A 137 -16.65 -13.14 -2.24
CA LEU A 137 -15.66 -13.85 -1.42
C LEU A 137 -15.20 -13.05 -0.19
N LEU A 138 -15.25 -11.72 -0.31
CA LEU A 138 -14.89 -10.79 0.76
C LEU A 138 -16.13 -10.16 1.42
N GLU A 139 -17.33 -10.67 1.11
CA GLU A 139 -18.59 -10.21 1.67
C GLU A 139 -18.51 -10.17 3.20
N ASN A 140 -18.85 -9.03 3.80
CA ASN A 140 -18.79 -8.79 5.24
C ASN A 140 -17.41 -9.05 5.88
N ASP A 141 -16.30 -8.91 5.15
CA ASP A 141 -14.97 -9.08 5.74
C ASP A 141 -14.72 -8.04 6.83
N SER A 142 -14.71 -8.51 8.08
CA SER A 142 -14.54 -7.65 9.26
C SER A 142 -13.17 -6.97 9.33
N THR A 143 -12.13 -7.55 8.72
CA THR A 143 -10.78 -6.96 8.72
C THR A 143 -10.73 -5.76 7.80
N LEU A 144 -11.25 -5.90 6.58
CA LEU A 144 -11.37 -4.80 5.61
C LEU A 144 -12.31 -3.70 6.11
N SER A 145 -13.45 -4.08 6.68
CA SER A 145 -14.40 -3.13 7.29
C SER A 145 -13.76 -2.33 8.43
N THR A 146 -12.97 -2.99 9.29
CA THR A 146 -12.23 -2.32 10.37
C THR A 146 -11.16 -1.39 9.81
N PHE A 147 -10.42 -1.81 8.78
CA PHE A 147 -9.40 -0.99 8.14
C PHE A 147 -9.99 0.31 7.56
N LEU A 148 -11.11 0.23 6.83
CA LEU A 148 -11.81 1.41 6.34
C LEU A 148 -12.33 2.30 7.47
N SER A 149 -12.88 1.70 8.53
CA SER A 149 -13.35 2.46 9.70
C SER A 149 -12.20 3.22 10.39
N ASP A 150 -11.02 2.59 10.52
CA ASP A 150 -9.82 3.22 11.08
C ASP A 150 -9.41 4.44 10.21
N LEU A 151 -9.40 4.30 8.87
CA LEU A 151 -9.09 5.41 7.94
C LEU A 151 -10.12 6.55 8.01
N ARG A 152 -11.41 6.22 8.01
CA ARG A 152 -12.50 7.21 8.17
C ARG A 152 -12.37 7.99 9.47
N SER A 153 -12.05 7.30 10.57
CA SER A 153 -11.84 7.93 11.88
C SER A 153 -10.66 8.90 11.84
N ALA A 154 -9.56 8.53 11.18
CA ALA A 154 -8.37 9.38 11.07
C ALA A 154 -8.62 10.73 10.35
N LEU A 155 -9.60 10.78 9.44
CA LEU A 155 -10.02 11.98 8.71
C LEU A 155 -10.91 12.91 9.55
N ILE A 156 -11.74 12.35 10.43
CA ILE A 156 -12.77 13.08 11.18
C ILE A 156 -12.24 13.54 12.55
N ASP A 157 -11.38 12.73 13.18
CA ASP A 157 -10.86 13.00 14.50
C ASP A 157 -9.96 14.25 14.50
N SER A 158 -10.14 15.12 15.49
CA SER A 158 -9.32 16.33 15.64
C SER A 158 -7.84 15.99 15.89
N VAL A 159 -6.94 16.80 15.33
CA VAL A 159 -5.51 16.77 15.66
C VAL A 159 -5.26 17.70 16.84
N SER A 160 -4.49 17.25 17.84
CA SER A 160 -4.19 18.05 19.04
C SER A 160 -3.44 19.32 18.66
N GLU A 161 -3.77 20.41 19.34
CA GLU A 161 -3.22 21.76 19.12
C GLU A 161 -3.63 22.41 17.78
N GLN A 162 -4.27 21.65 16.88
CA GLN A 162 -4.83 22.17 15.64
C GLN A 162 -6.30 22.58 15.79
N THR A 163 -6.64 23.74 15.22
CA THR A 163 -8.02 24.23 15.17
C THR A 163 -8.70 23.95 13.84
N SER A 164 -7.91 23.77 12.77
CA SER A 164 -8.39 23.40 11.44
C SER A 164 -8.78 21.93 11.39
N THR A 165 -9.85 21.63 10.64
CA THR A 165 -10.31 20.28 10.30
C THR A 165 -10.45 20.18 8.78
N LEU A 166 -10.61 18.97 8.25
CA LEU A 166 -10.91 18.80 6.82
C LEU A 166 -12.13 19.63 6.38
N ALA A 167 -13.19 19.61 7.19
CA ALA A 167 -14.39 20.38 6.90
C ALA A 167 -14.15 21.89 6.87
N SER A 168 -13.26 22.42 7.73
CA SER A 168 -12.96 23.86 7.74
C SER A 168 -12.13 24.31 6.55
N ILE A 169 -11.49 23.39 5.82
CA ILE A 169 -10.68 23.67 4.64
C ILE A 169 -11.39 23.27 3.34
N GLY A 170 -12.70 23.02 3.40
CA GLY A 170 -13.50 22.69 2.21
C GLY A 170 -13.52 21.21 1.84
N ILE A 171 -13.04 20.31 2.70
CA ILE A 171 -13.07 18.85 2.45
C ILE A 171 -14.11 18.21 3.36
N THR A 172 -15.17 17.68 2.77
CA THR A 172 -16.31 17.11 3.52
C THR A 172 -16.52 15.65 3.17
N SER A 173 -16.99 14.86 4.15
CA SER A 173 -17.43 13.49 3.91
C SER A 173 -18.89 13.48 3.49
N GLY A 174 -19.23 12.57 2.58
CA GLY A 174 -20.59 12.23 2.21
C GLY A 174 -21.41 11.65 3.37
N THR A 175 -22.64 11.30 3.04
CA THR A 175 -23.56 10.64 3.96
C THR A 175 -23.11 9.21 4.28
N TYR A 176 -23.79 8.58 5.27
CA TYR A 176 -23.54 7.18 5.60
C TYR A 176 -23.77 6.25 4.40
N ASP A 177 -24.74 6.58 3.55
CA ASP A 177 -25.08 5.82 2.34
C ASP A 177 -24.08 6.02 1.19
N GLU A 178 -23.15 6.97 1.32
CA GLU A 178 -22.05 7.23 0.40
C GLU A 178 -20.72 6.72 0.98
N ASP A 179 -20.79 5.85 1.99
CA ASP A 179 -19.66 5.15 2.60
C ASP A 179 -18.50 6.04 3.05
N GLY A 180 -18.74 7.33 3.29
CA GLY A 180 -17.72 8.29 3.68
C GLY A 180 -16.84 8.81 2.53
N THR A 181 -17.30 8.75 1.28
CA THR A 181 -16.64 9.43 0.14
C THR A 181 -16.35 10.89 0.48
N LEU A 182 -15.17 11.37 0.13
CA LEU A 182 -14.76 12.76 0.33
C LEU A 182 -15.07 13.63 -0.89
N TYR A 183 -15.47 14.87 -0.63
CA TYR A 183 -15.71 15.92 -1.61
C TYR A 183 -14.88 17.15 -1.30
N ILE A 184 -14.36 17.78 -2.35
CA ILE A 184 -13.56 19.01 -2.26
C ILE A 184 -14.39 20.17 -2.78
N ASP A 185 -14.51 21.23 -1.98
CA ASP A 185 -14.90 22.56 -2.42
C ASP A 185 -13.62 23.29 -2.86
N GLU A 186 -13.43 23.39 -4.19
CA GLU A 186 -12.18 23.89 -4.78
C GLU A 186 -11.88 25.32 -4.33
N ASP A 187 -12.89 26.20 -4.35
CA ASP A 187 -12.75 27.61 -3.98
C ASP A 187 -12.35 27.74 -2.50
N THR A 188 -13.01 27.00 -1.61
CA THR A 188 -12.75 27.03 -0.17
C THR A 188 -11.36 26.47 0.15
N LEU A 189 -10.96 25.38 -0.51
CA LEU A 189 -9.65 24.78 -0.29
C LEU A 189 -8.53 25.69 -0.79
N THR A 190 -8.66 26.28 -1.99
CA THR A 190 -7.69 27.23 -2.51
C THR A 190 -7.57 28.47 -1.63
N GLU A 191 -8.69 29.02 -1.12
CA GLU A 191 -8.66 30.14 -0.18
C GLU A 191 -7.99 29.77 1.15
N ALA A 192 -8.28 28.59 1.70
CA ALA A 192 -7.67 28.10 2.94
C ALA A 192 -6.15 27.93 2.80
N ILE A 193 -5.68 27.34 1.69
CA ILE A 193 -4.25 27.18 1.38
C ILE A 193 -3.56 28.54 1.26
N ALA A 194 -4.19 29.50 0.57
CA ALA A 194 -3.62 30.84 0.39
C ALA A 194 -3.60 31.66 1.69
N SER A 195 -4.54 31.44 2.60
CA SER A 195 -4.67 32.21 3.83
C SER A 195 -3.76 31.70 4.96
N ASP A 196 -3.63 30.38 5.14
CA ASP A 196 -2.83 29.78 6.21
C ASP A 196 -2.21 28.44 5.77
N PRO A 197 -1.17 28.49 4.93
CA PRO A 197 -0.50 27.31 4.39
C PRO A 197 0.18 26.47 5.48
N GLU A 198 0.67 27.10 6.55
CA GLU A 198 1.27 26.42 7.69
C GLU A 198 0.23 25.57 8.42
N ALA A 199 -0.97 26.09 8.68
CA ALA A 199 -2.03 25.31 9.32
C ALA A 199 -2.46 24.10 8.47
N ILE A 200 -2.51 24.24 7.14
CA ILE A 200 -2.78 23.11 6.23
C ILE A 200 -1.66 22.07 6.34
N MET A 201 -0.39 22.50 6.27
CA MET A 201 0.76 21.61 6.39
C MET A 201 0.74 20.86 7.73
N GLU A 202 0.46 21.53 8.84
CA GLU A 202 0.38 20.89 10.16
C GLU A 202 -0.80 19.91 10.25
N LEU A 203 -1.99 20.26 9.74
CA LEU A 203 -3.14 19.35 9.74
C LEU A 203 -2.82 17.99 9.10
N PHE A 204 -2.05 17.98 8.01
CA PHE A 204 -1.67 16.74 7.34
C PHE A 204 -0.39 16.11 7.90
N THR A 205 0.63 16.91 8.21
CA THR A 205 2.01 16.44 8.44
C THR A 205 2.57 16.74 9.82
N GLN A 206 1.74 17.14 10.79
CA GLN A 206 2.18 17.24 12.17
C GLN A 206 2.66 15.89 12.69
N GLN A 207 3.84 15.88 13.30
CA GLN A 207 4.40 14.70 13.94
C GLN A 207 4.11 14.73 15.43
N ALA A 208 3.97 13.55 16.03
CA ALA A 208 3.94 13.44 17.49
C ALA A 208 5.22 14.00 18.11
N THR A 209 5.07 14.72 19.21
CA THR A 209 6.18 15.32 19.97
C THR A 209 6.46 14.56 21.26
N SER A 210 5.51 13.74 21.70
CA SER A 210 5.64 12.87 22.86
C SER A 210 6.71 11.79 22.69
N LYS A 211 7.12 11.23 23.84
CA LYS A 211 8.01 10.07 23.93
C LYS A 211 7.30 8.95 24.65
N SER A 212 7.57 7.72 24.24
CA SER A 212 7.14 6.53 24.99
C SER A 212 7.68 6.55 26.43
N SER A 213 7.10 5.70 27.28
CA SER A 213 7.59 5.44 28.63
C SER A 213 9.08 5.04 28.70
N SER A 214 9.62 4.47 27.62
CA SER A 214 11.04 4.09 27.48
C SER A 214 11.93 5.20 26.91
N GLY A 215 11.40 6.40 26.69
CA GLY A 215 12.13 7.56 26.17
C GLY A 215 12.35 7.56 24.65
N VAL A 216 11.76 6.61 23.93
CA VAL A 216 11.78 6.56 22.46
C VAL A 216 10.85 7.62 21.91
N SER A 217 11.34 8.42 20.94
CA SER A 217 10.53 9.41 20.22
C SER A 217 9.33 8.74 19.55
N LEU A 218 8.14 9.33 19.71
CA LEU A 218 6.96 8.91 18.96
C LEU A 218 6.86 9.62 17.61
N ALA A 219 7.83 10.43 17.21
CA ALA A 219 7.84 11.11 15.91
C ALA A 219 8.27 10.17 14.75
N GLY A 220 7.89 10.53 13.53
CA GLY A 220 8.35 9.89 12.29
C GLY A 220 7.77 8.49 12.07
N THR A 221 8.32 7.74 11.11
CA THR A 221 7.68 6.52 10.59
C THR A 221 8.33 5.20 11.05
N SER A 222 9.44 5.28 11.78
CA SER A 222 10.33 4.13 12.01
C SER A 222 9.96 3.24 13.20
N VAL A 223 9.10 3.71 14.11
CA VAL A 223 8.83 3.02 15.38
C VAL A 223 7.45 2.36 15.47
N VAL A 224 6.55 2.71 14.55
CA VAL A 224 5.10 2.41 14.58
C VAL A 224 4.77 0.97 14.96
N ARG A 225 5.37 -0.01 14.27
CA ARG A 225 5.05 -1.44 14.46
C ARG A 225 5.41 -1.98 15.84
N THR A 226 6.32 -1.31 16.55
CA THR A 226 6.82 -1.77 17.86
C THR A 226 6.19 -1.04 19.04
N LEU A 227 5.40 0.01 18.77
CA LEU A 227 4.72 0.77 19.82
C LEU A 227 3.59 -0.05 20.46
N ASN A 228 3.41 0.14 21.77
CA ASN A 228 2.26 -0.42 22.47
C ASN A 228 1.00 0.44 22.23
N SER A 229 -0.16 -0.08 22.61
CA SER A 229 -1.46 0.59 22.40
C SER A 229 -1.57 1.97 23.06
N SER A 230 -0.95 2.19 24.22
CA SER A 230 -0.97 3.51 24.88
C SER A 230 -0.12 4.55 24.16
N ASP A 231 1.04 4.16 23.66
CA ASP A 231 1.92 5.03 22.88
C ASP A 231 1.28 5.36 21.53
N LEU A 232 0.66 4.37 20.86
CA LEU A 232 -0.12 4.58 19.64
C LEU A 232 -1.30 5.54 19.84
N SER A 233 -2.04 5.41 20.94
CA SER A 233 -3.16 6.33 21.24
C SER A 233 -2.70 7.76 21.51
N THR A 234 -1.54 7.93 22.15
CA THR A 234 -0.94 9.24 22.39
C THR A 234 -0.49 9.86 21.06
N ARG A 235 0.26 9.08 20.28
CA ARG A 235 0.74 9.45 18.95
C ARG A 235 -0.40 9.84 18.01
N TYR A 236 -1.45 9.03 17.92
CA TYR A 236 -2.62 9.29 17.07
C TYR A 236 -3.27 10.66 17.34
N LYS A 237 -3.36 11.07 18.61
CA LYS A 237 -3.93 12.38 18.98
C LYS A 237 -3.05 13.55 18.55
N GLU A 238 -1.74 13.37 18.55
CA GLU A 238 -0.78 14.43 18.22
C GLU A 238 -0.48 14.50 16.72
N GLU A 239 -0.64 13.40 15.99
CA GLU A 239 -0.26 13.33 14.59
C GLU A 239 -1.32 13.86 13.63
N GLY A 240 -0.82 14.48 12.56
CA GLY A 240 -1.59 14.87 11.40
C GLY A 240 -2.10 13.67 10.60
N ILE A 241 -3.02 13.95 9.68
CA ILE A 241 -3.79 12.94 8.93
C ILE A 241 -2.87 11.97 8.17
N ALA A 242 -1.80 12.45 7.54
CA ALA A 242 -0.92 11.61 6.74
C ALA A 242 -0.18 10.57 7.60
N TYR A 243 0.26 10.95 8.80
CA TYR A 243 0.92 10.02 9.72
C TYR A 243 -0.08 9.01 10.32
N ARG A 244 -1.32 9.42 10.61
CA ARG A 244 -2.38 8.49 11.02
C ARG A 244 -2.66 7.44 9.95
N PHE A 245 -2.77 7.88 8.69
CA PHE A 245 -2.95 6.98 7.54
C PHE A 245 -1.78 6.02 7.42
N TYR A 246 -0.55 6.53 7.50
CA TYR A 246 0.65 5.69 7.49
C TYR A 246 0.60 4.62 8.59
N ASP A 247 0.25 4.98 9.82
CA ASP A 247 0.15 4.04 10.94
C ASP A 247 -0.90 2.95 10.69
N ILE A 248 -2.09 3.32 10.19
CA ILE A 248 -3.19 2.39 9.88
C ILE A 248 -2.80 1.46 8.74
N ILE A 249 -2.18 1.97 7.68
CA ILE A 249 -1.66 1.17 6.57
C ILE A 249 -0.61 0.18 7.09
N GLN A 250 0.37 0.65 7.86
CA GLN A 250 1.41 -0.22 8.42
C GLN A 250 0.85 -1.27 9.40
N LYS A 251 -0.19 -0.96 10.16
CA LYS A 251 -0.91 -1.95 10.99
C LYS A 251 -1.43 -3.13 10.15
N ASN A 252 -1.84 -2.88 8.91
CA ASN A 252 -2.49 -3.86 8.05
C ASN A 252 -1.58 -4.53 7.03
N ILE A 253 -0.62 -3.81 6.41
CA ILE A 253 0.17 -4.32 5.29
C ILE A 253 1.67 -4.49 5.57
N SER A 254 2.16 -4.11 6.75
CA SER A 254 3.61 -4.11 7.00
C SER A 254 4.19 -5.52 7.09
N THR A 255 5.30 -5.77 6.40
CA THR A 255 6.10 -7.00 6.54
C THR A 255 6.96 -7.00 7.82
N ILE A 256 7.06 -5.85 8.51
CA ILE A 256 7.81 -5.71 9.75
C ILE A 256 6.95 -6.25 10.90
N ARG A 257 7.54 -7.20 11.65
CA ARG A 257 6.88 -7.80 12.81
C ARG A 257 6.73 -6.80 13.96
N ASP A 258 5.60 -6.87 14.63
CA ASP A 258 5.33 -6.12 15.86
C ASP A 258 6.03 -6.77 17.07
N SER A 259 5.83 -6.19 18.25
CA SER A 259 6.38 -6.69 19.51
C SER A 259 5.85 -8.08 19.91
N ALA A 260 4.73 -8.53 19.33
CA ALA A 260 4.16 -9.86 19.51
C ALA A 260 4.63 -10.86 18.44
N GLY A 261 5.40 -10.41 17.44
CA GLY A 261 5.91 -11.22 16.35
C GLY A 261 5.00 -11.27 15.13
N ASN A 262 3.89 -10.54 15.10
CA ASN A 262 2.92 -10.56 13.99
C ASN A 262 3.26 -9.51 12.93
N LYS A 263 3.04 -9.83 11.67
CA LYS A 263 3.06 -8.87 10.54
C LYS A 263 1.75 -8.09 10.47
N GLY A 264 1.56 -7.34 9.40
CA GLY A 264 0.31 -6.65 9.11
C GLY A 264 -0.87 -7.63 9.09
N THR A 265 -2.01 -7.21 9.62
CA THR A 265 -3.19 -8.09 9.76
C THR A 265 -3.62 -8.73 8.43
N LEU A 266 -3.52 -8.01 7.31
CA LEU A 266 -3.86 -8.55 5.99
C LEU A 266 -2.81 -9.57 5.50
N LEU A 267 -1.54 -9.37 5.83
CA LEU A 267 -0.47 -10.33 5.50
C LEU A 267 -0.58 -11.61 6.34
N GLU A 268 -0.90 -11.50 7.63
CA GLU A 268 -1.16 -12.68 8.48
C GLU A 268 -2.40 -13.46 8.00
N LYS A 269 -3.34 -12.79 7.33
CA LYS A 269 -4.53 -13.41 6.77
C LYS A 269 -4.25 -14.07 5.42
N ALA A 270 -3.76 -13.31 4.44
CA ALA A 270 -3.70 -13.72 3.03
C ALA A 270 -2.27 -13.79 2.44
N GLY A 271 -1.26 -13.35 3.19
CA GLY A 271 0.11 -13.31 2.71
C GLY A 271 0.40 -12.22 1.68
N THR A 272 1.65 -12.21 1.18
CA THR A 272 2.08 -11.42 0.03
C THR A 272 3.21 -12.15 -0.68
N GLU A 273 3.24 -12.06 -2.02
CA GLU A 273 4.27 -12.71 -2.85
C GLU A 273 5.69 -12.28 -2.44
N GLY A 274 6.60 -13.25 -2.36
CA GLY A 274 8.01 -13.03 -2.07
C GLY A 274 8.35 -12.82 -0.58
N ASP A 275 7.36 -12.94 0.30
CA ASP A 275 7.53 -12.91 1.76
C ASP A 275 7.17 -14.26 2.38
N ALA A 276 7.69 -14.56 3.58
CA ALA A 276 7.36 -15.82 4.26
C ALA A 276 5.85 -16.02 4.49
N SER A 277 5.08 -14.93 4.58
CA SER A 277 3.61 -15.02 4.72
C SER A 277 2.90 -15.52 3.46
N GLU A 278 3.56 -15.61 2.31
CA GLU A 278 2.98 -16.18 1.08
C GLU A 278 2.41 -17.57 1.31
N THR A 279 3.10 -18.40 2.10
CA THR A 279 2.66 -19.75 2.46
C THR A 279 2.35 -19.91 3.94
N ASP A 280 2.86 -19.01 4.79
CA ASP A 280 2.63 -19.02 6.25
C ASP A 280 1.60 -17.94 6.61
N ASN A 281 0.32 -18.23 6.32
CA ASN A 281 -0.79 -17.35 6.64
C ASN A 281 -2.06 -18.17 6.98
N THR A 282 -3.09 -17.44 7.43
CA THR A 282 -4.36 -18.03 7.85
C THR A 282 -5.08 -18.75 6.71
N LEU A 283 -5.14 -18.16 5.52
CA LEU A 283 -5.83 -18.77 4.38
C LEU A 283 -5.11 -20.01 3.88
N SER A 284 -3.78 -20.01 3.75
CA SER A 284 -3.00 -21.20 3.39
C SER A 284 -3.19 -22.32 4.40
N THR A 285 -3.18 -22.02 5.70
CA THR A 285 -3.45 -23.03 6.75
C THR A 285 -4.87 -23.60 6.63
N LEU A 286 -5.86 -22.78 6.28
CA LEU A 286 -7.22 -23.25 6.07
C LEU A 286 -7.36 -24.09 4.80
N LEU A 287 -6.65 -23.75 3.73
CA LEU A 287 -6.60 -24.54 2.50
C LEU A 287 -6.01 -25.92 2.79
N ASP A 288 -4.84 -26.00 3.43
CA ASP A 288 -4.20 -27.27 3.81
C ASP A 288 -5.15 -28.14 4.66
N LYS A 289 -5.89 -27.49 5.59
CA LYS A 289 -6.86 -28.18 6.42
C LYS A 289 -8.05 -28.72 5.61
N TYR A 290 -8.57 -27.93 4.68
CA TYR A 290 -9.69 -28.37 3.84
C TYR A 290 -9.26 -29.48 2.88
N GLU A 291 -8.02 -29.45 2.38
CA GLU A 291 -7.45 -30.55 1.60
C GLU A 291 -7.42 -31.85 2.43
N GLU A 292 -6.95 -31.81 3.69
CA GLU A 292 -6.97 -32.97 4.59
C GLU A 292 -8.40 -33.47 4.87
N GLU A 293 -9.35 -32.56 5.14
CA GLU A 293 -10.76 -32.94 5.37
C GLU A 293 -11.41 -33.55 4.12
N ILE A 294 -11.05 -33.08 2.91
CA ILE A 294 -11.51 -33.65 1.64
C ILE A 294 -10.96 -35.06 1.46
N GLU A 295 -9.66 -35.27 1.65
CA GLU A 295 -9.02 -36.59 1.54
C GLU A 295 -9.66 -37.60 2.52
N GLU A 296 -9.91 -37.21 3.77
CA GLU A 296 -10.56 -38.08 4.76
C GLU A 296 -11.99 -38.48 4.36
N GLU A 297 -12.76 -37.57 3.76
CA GLU A 297 -14.12 -37.86 3.30
C GLU A 297 -14.14 -38.69 2.01
N GLU A 298 -13.17 -38.51 1.11
CA GLU A 298 -12.96 -39.37 -0.06
C GLU A 298 -12.70 -40.82 0.36
N ASP A 299 -11.73 -41.04 1.27
CA ASP A 299 -11.42 -42.37 1.83
C ASP A 299 -12.67 -43.03 2.46
N ARG A 300 -13.48 -42.23 3.18
CA ARG A 300 -14.71 -42.70 3.82
C ARG A 300 -15.78 -43.09 2.80
N LEU A 301 -15.91 -42.34 1.71
CA LEU A 301 -16.87 -42.63 0.64
C LEU A 301 -16.48 -43.92 -0.10
N ASP A 302 -15.19 -44.14 -0.34
CA ASP A 302 -14.66 -45.36 -0.94
C ASP A 302 -14.96 -46.60 -0.07
N GLU A 303 -14.73 -46.52 1.26
CA GLU A 303 -15.06 -47.61 2.18
C GLU A 303 -16.58 -47.89 2.20
N PHE A 304 -17.40 -46.83 2.13
CA PHE A 304 -18.85 -46.97 2.06
C PHE A 304 -19.31 -47.65 0.77
N GLU A 305 -18.73 -47.29 -0.38
CA GLU A 305 -18.98 -47.93 -1.66
C GLU A 305 -18.60 -49.43 -1.62
N GLU A 306 -17.41 -49.78 -1.11
CA GLU A 306 -16.98 -51.17 -0.97
C GLU A 306 -17.93 -51.99 -0.08
N ASN A 307 -18.42 -51.39 1.00
CA ASN A 307 -19.40 -52.00 1.89
C ASN A 307 -20.74 -52.25 1.17
N LEU A 308 -21.21 -51.29 0.36
CA LEU A 308 -22.43 -51.45 -0.44
C LEU A 308 -22.28 -52.55 -1.48
N TYR A 309 -21.15 -52.62 -2.20
CA TYR A 309 -20.88 -53.72 -3.12
C TYR A 309 -20.87 -55.08 -2.41
N THR A 310 -20.27 -55.16 -1.22
CA THR A 310 -20.25 -56.38 -0.42
C THR A 310 -21.67 -56.81 -0.01
N LYS A 311 -22.51 -55.87 0.44
CA LYS A 311 -23.93 -56.13 0.76
C LYS A 311 -24.72 -56.57 -0.46
N TYR A 312 -24.53 -55.91 -1.60
CA TYR A 312 -25.21 -56.27 -2.85
C TYR A 312 -24.82 -57.67 -3.32
N THR A 313 -23.53 -57.99 -3.33
CA THR A 313 -23.01 -59.33 -3.68
C THR A 313 -23.55 -60.41 -2.74
N THR A 314 -23.66 -60.09 -1.44
CA THR A 314 -24.24 -60.99 -0.43
C THR A 314 -25.73 -61.21 -0.69
N LEU A 315 -26.50 -60.16 -0.99
CA LEU A 315 -27.91 -60.25 -1.35
C LEU A 315 -28.13 -61.07 -2.62
N GLU A 316 -27.31 -60.85 -3.65
CA GLU A 316 -27.36 -61.63 -4.89
C GLU A 316 -27.11 -63.12 -4.63
N THR A 317 -26.11 -63.43 -3.78
CA THR A 317 -25.83 -64.80 -3.35
C THR A 317 -27.02 -65.42 -2.59
N TYR A 318 -27.66 -64.66 -1.69
CA TYR A 318 -28.86 -65.11 -0.97
C TYR A 318 -30.05 -65.35 -1.91
N ILE A 319 -30.30 -64.46 -2.86
CA ILE A 319 -31.38 -64.60 -3.86
C ILE A 319 -31.14 -65.85 -4.72
N ASN A 320 -29.91 -66.06 -5.19
CA ASN A 320 -29.56 -67.24 -5.97
C ASN A 320 -29.75 -68.54 -5.16
N THR A 321 -29.36 -68.52 -3.89
CA THR A 321 -29.59 -69.64 -2.97
C THR A 321 -31.08 -69.90 -2.76
N MET A 322 -31.88 -68.87 -2.49
CA MET A 322 -33.34 -68.99 -2.36
C MET A 322 -33.99 -69.52 -3.63
N ASN A 323 -33.62 -69.03 -4.81
CA ASN A 323 -34.15 -69.49 -6.09
C ASN A 323 -33.84 -70.98 -6.33
N SER A 324 -32.63 -71.44 -5.97
CA SER A 324 -32.27 -72.86 -6.05
C SER A 324 -33.08 -73.72 -5.07
N GLN A 325 -33.35 -73.22 -3.86
CA GLN A 325 -34.20 -73.90 -2.88
C GLN A 325 -35.66 -73.95 -3.31
N LEU A 326 -36.19 -72.86 -3.87
CA LEU A 326 -37.56 -72.79 -4.37
C LEU A 326 -37.76 -73.71 -5.58
N SER A 327 -36.75 -73.81 -6.44
CA SER A 327 -36.72 -74.75 -7.57
C SER A 327 -36.68 -76.21 -7.09
N SER A 328 -35.88 -76.52 -6.06
CA SER A 328 -35.82 -77.89 -5.50
C SER A 328 -37.14 -78.28 -4.81
N LEU A 329 -37.74 -77.38 -4.03
CA LEU A 329 -39.07 -77.55 -3.44
C LEU A 329 -40.17 -77.70 -4.50
N SER A 330 -40.13 -76.90 -5.57
CA SER A 330 -41.06 -77.04 -6.70
C SER A 330 -40.90 -78.39 -7.39
N SER A 331 -39.67 -78.89 -7.55
CA SER A 331 -39.42 -80.20 -8.16
C SER A 331 -39.95 -81.36 -7.30
N LEU A 332 -39.84 -81.25 -5.97
CA LEU A 332 -40.34 -82.24 -5.02
C LEU A 332 -41.88 -82.26 -4.94
N THR A 333 -42.51 -81.10 -5.02
CA THR A 333 -43.98 -80.96 -4.99
C THR A 333 -44.66 -81.27 -6.32
N SER A 334 -43.92 -81.27 -7.43
CA SER A 334 -44.41 -81.66 -8.76
C SER A 334 -44.27 -83.16 -9.05
N SER A 335 -43.66 -83.92 -8.12
CA SER A 335 -43.38 -85.36 -8.25
C SER A 335 -44.32 -86.28 -7.46
N GLU A 336 -45.40 -85.74 -6.88
CA GLU A 336 -46.57 -86.49 -6.37
C GLU A 336 -47.75 -86.41 -7.34
#